data_AF-A0A699ZXB8-F1
#
_entry.id   AF-A0A699ZXB8-F1
#
_cell.length_a   1.000
_cell.length_b   1.000
_cell.length_c   1.000
_cell.angle_alpha   90.00
_cell.angle_beta   90.00
_cell.angle_gamma   90.00
#
_symmetry.space_group_name_H-M   'P 1'
#
loop_
_entity.id
_entity.type
_entity.pdbx_description
1 polymer ?
#
loop_
_entity_poly.entity_id
_entity_poly.type
_entity_poly.pdbx_seq_one_letter_code
_entity_poly.pdbx_strand_id
1 'polypeptide(L)'
;MAAVQEYIDKHNLQKHIENVLNLAVKAKPDEPLSFLGAEFFKIAPPAIIKIVGRQIIDSRGNPTVEADVVTYKGSYRAAVPSGASTGIHEAVELRDGDKSKYLGKGVLKAVENINTLIGPALKGMNPVNQKEIDDKMRELDGTHNKGKLGANAILAVSMAVCKAGAAEKGVPLYKHIADLAGNSKLYLPVPSFNIINGGSHAGNALAMQEFMILPVG
;
A
#
# COMPACT_ATOMS: atom_id res chain seq x y z
N MET A 1 25.51 32.55 -12.64
CA MET A 1 25.00 32.14 -13.97
C MET A 1 25.50 30.76 -14.38
N ALA A 2 26.80 30.43 -14.27
CA ALA A 2 27.33 29.10 -14.62
C ALA A 2 26.62 27.92 -13.90
N ALA A 3 26.42 28.01 -12.58
CA ALA A 3 25.74 26.97 -11.81
C ALA A 3 24.26 26.74 -12.17
N VAL A 4 23.58 27.76 -12.73
CA VAL A 4 22.19 27.64 -13.15
C VAL A 4 22.11 26.90 -14.48
N GLN A 5 22.93 27.30 -15.46
CA GLN A 5 22.96 26.64 -16.76
C GLN A 5 23.42 25.18 -16.62
N GLU A 6 24.43 24.93 -15.79
CA GLU A 6 24.89 23.57 -15.49
C GLU A 6 23.77 22.69 -14.92
N TYR A 7 22.92 23.22 -14.02
CA TYR A 7 21.78 22.48 -13.49
C TYR A 7 20.72 22.18 -14.57
N ILE A 8 20.41 23.18 -15.42
CA ILE A 8 19.48 23.02 -16.53
C ILE A 8 19.95 21.93 -17.49
N ASP A 9 21.22 21.96 -17.86
CA ASP A 9 21.82 21.02 -18.81
C ASP A 9 21.91 19.62 -18.20
N LYS A 10 22.38 19.51 -16.96
CA LYS A 10 22.49 18.23 -16.22
C LYS A 10 21.17 17.48 -16.13
N HIS A 11 20.07 18.20 -15.97
CA HIS A 11 18.73 17.63 -15.82
C HIS A 11 17.87 17.71 -17.09
N ASN A 12 18.44 18.17 -18.22
CA ASN A 12 17.73 18.37 -19.49
C ASN A 12 16.42 19.17 -19.35
N LEU A 13 16.36 20.13 -18.42
CA LEU A 13 15.10 20.77 -18.03
C LEU A 13 14.43 21.47 -19.20
N GLN A 14 15.21 22.17 -20.03
CA GLN A 14 14.69 22.89 -21.19
C GLN A 14 13.98 21.93 -22.17
N LYS A 15 14.61 20.80 -22.48
CA LYS A 15 14.02 19.78 -23.35
C LYS A 15 12.73 19.20 -22.78
N HIS A 16 12.68 18.92 -21.47
CA HIS A 16 11.46 18.41 -20.83
C HIS A 16 10.31 19.42 -20.89
N ILE A 17 10.59 20.69 -20.60
CA ILE A 17 9.60 21.77 -20.65
C ILE A 17 9.08 21.95 -22.08
N GLU A 18 9.97 22.05 -23.07
CA GLU A 18 9.59 22.20 -24.48
C GLU A 18 8.71 21.04 -24.98
N ASN A 19 9.06 19.80 -24.62
CA ASN A 19 8.26 18.63 -24.99
C ASN A 19 6.84 18.69 -24.41
N VAL A 20 6.71 19.02 -23.13
CA VAL A 20 5.41 19.08 -22.44
C VAL A 20 4.56 20.25 -22.96
N LEU A 21 5.18 21.40 -23.26
CA LEU A 21 4.52 22.52 -23.93
C LEU A 21 4.01 22.14 -25.33
N ASN A 22 4.82 21.44 -26.13
CA ASN A 22 4.41 20.98 -27.45
C ASN A 22 3.21 20.01 -27.39
N LEU A 23 3.16 19.14 -26.37
CA LEU A 23 2.00 18.28 -26.13
C LEU A 23 0.74 19.11 -25.82
N ALA A 24 0.85 20.12 -24.97
CA ALA A 24 -0.29 20.98 -24.63
C ALA A 24 -0.79 21.80 -25.83
N VAL A 25 0.12 22.38 -26.62
CA VAL A 25 -0.23 23.12 -27.85
C VAL A 25 -0.93 22.22 -28.86
N LYS A 26 -0.49 20.96 -28.98
CA LYS A 26 -1.11 19.97 -29.86
C LYS A 26 -2.49 19.54 -29.36
N ALA A 27 -2.64 19.30 -28.06
CA ALA A 27 -3.89 18.83 -27.46
C ALA A 27 -4.96 19.93 -27.32
N LYS A 28 -4.54 21.20 -27.20
CA LYS A 28 -5.42 22.37 -26.95
C LYS A 28 -6.46 22.11 -25.84
N PRO A 29 -6.04 21.66 -24.65
CA PRO A 29 -6.96 21.43 -23.54
C PRO A 29 -7.59 22.75 -23.09
N ASP A 30 -8.84 22.70 -22.63
CA ASP A 30 -9.50 23.87 -22.02
C ASP A 30 -8.76 24.37 -20.78
N GLU A 31 -8.11 23.46 -20.04
CA GLU A 31 -7.31 23.73 -18.84
C GLU A 31 -5.83 23.36 -19.05
N PRO A 32 -5.02 24.23 -19.68
CA PRO A 32 -3.65 23.91 -20.09
C PRO A 32 -2.68 23.71 -18.92
N LEU A 33 -2.82 24.44 -17.81
CA LEU A 33 -1.90 24.30 -16.68
C LEU A 33 -2.04 22.93 -15.99
N SER A 34 -3.28 22.47 -15.82
CA SER A 34 -3.58 21.14 -15.27
C SER A 34 -3.06 20.03 -16.18
N PHE A 35 -3.21 20.18 -17.49
CA PHE A 35 -2.65 19.25 -18.47
C PHE A 35 -1.12 19.18 -18.38
N LEU A 36 -0.42 20.33 -18.37
CA LEU A 36 1.04 20.38 -18.22
C LEU A 36 1.48 19.68 -16.93
N GLY A 37 0.80 19.96 -15.81
CA GLY A 37 1.08 19.30 -14.52
C GLY A 37 0.97 17.78 -14.61
N ALA A 38 -0.08 17.26 -15.26
CA ALA A 38 -0.26 15.82 -15.46
C ALA A 38 0.85 15.20 -16.32
N GLU A 39 1.28 15.87 -17.40
CA GLU A 39 2.39 15.40 -18.22
C GLU A 39 3.73 15.41 -17.48
N PHE A 40 3.99 16.42 -16.64
CA PHE A 40 5.19 16.44 -15.79
C PHE A 40 5.19 15.28 -14.77
N PHE A 41 4.03 14.91 -14.20
CA PHE A 41 3.95 13.76 -13.29
C PHE A 41 4.25 12.43 -13.99
N LYS A 42 3.97 12.30 -15.30
CA LYS A 42 4.28 11.06 -16.05
C LYS A 42 5.77 10.82 -16.22
N ILE A 43 6.57 11.88 -16.27
CA ILE A 43 8.03 11.78 -16.45
C ILE A 43 8.79 11.82 -15.12
N ALA A 44 8.09 12.00 -14.00
CA ALA A 44 8.69 11.94 -12.69
C ALA A 44 9.28 10.54 -12.42
N PRO A 45 10.40 10.43 -11.68
CA PRO A 45 11.03 9.15 -11.45
C PRO A 45 10.14 8.24 -10.59
N PRO A 46 10.09 6.93 -10.88
CA PRO A 46 9.29 5.98 -10.12
C PRO A 46 10.02 5.65 -8.81
N ALA A 47 9.81 6.44 -7.77
CA ALA A 47 10.54 6.32 -6.52
C ALA A 47 9.68 6.62 -5.28
N ILE A 48 9.87 5.82 -4.23
CA ILE A 48 9.31 6.05 -2.89
C ILE A 48 10.08 7.21 -2.24
N ILE A 49 9.37 8.27 -1.87
CA ILE A 49 9.93 9.47 -1.23
C ILE A 49 9.87 9.35 0.28
N LYS A 50 8.73 8.85 0.80
CA LYS A 50 8.42 8.79 2.22
C LYS A 50 7.39 7.69 2.49
N ILE A 51 7.48 7.07 3.65
CA ILE A 51 6.45 6.18 4.18
C ILE A 51 6.05 6.70 5.55
N VAL A 52 4.75 6.73 5.84
CA VAL A 52 4.20 7.15 7.13
C VAL A 52 3.20 6.11 7.62
N GLY A 53 3.53 5.46 8.73
CA GLY A 53 2.62 4.61 9.49
C GLY A 53 1.83 5.41 10.52
N ARG A 54 0.60 4.98 10.78
CA ARG A 54 -0.25 5.49 11.87
C ARG A 54 -1.18 4.40 12.41
N GLN A 55 -1.65 4.62 13.63
CA GLN A 55 -2.69 3.80 14.25
C GLN A 55 -4.07 4.36 13.86
N ILE A 56 -4.95 3.48 13.38
CA ILE A 56 -6.38 3.76 13.14
C ILE A 56 -7.23 2.72 13.89
N ILE A 57 -8.55 2.76 13.74
CA ILE A 57 -9.49 1.85 14.41
C ILE A 57 -10.19 0.96 13.37
N ASP A 58 -10.23 -0.36 13.63
CA ASP A 58 -10.90 -1.36 12.79
C ASP A 58 -12.42 -1.40 13.01
N SER A 59 -13.12 -2.23 12.24
CA SER A 59 -14.59 -2.37 12.31
C SER A 59 -15.11 -2.89 13.66
N ARG A 60 -14.23 -3.43 14.52
CA ARG A 60 -14.54 -3.93 15.87
C ARG A 60 -14.12 -2.98 16.97
N GLY A 61 -13.66 -1.77 16.63
CA GLY A 61 -13.20 -0.79 17.61
C GLY A 61 -11.78 -1.04 18.14
N ASN A 62 -11.01 -1.97 17.56
CA ASN A 62 -9.64 -2.23 17.98
C ASN A 62 -8.65 -1.44 17.14
N PRO A 63 -7.48 -1.05 17.69
CA PRO A 63 -6.43 -0.45 16.89
C PRO A 63 -5.96 -1.34 15.73
N THR A 64 -5.61 -0.74 14.60
CA THR A 64 -4.89 -1.40 13.49
C THR A 64 -3.95 -0.41 12.82
N VAL A 65 -3.09 -0.92 11.94
CA VAL A 65 -2.06 -0.13 11.25
C VAL A 65 -2.58 0.38 9.90
N GLU A 66 -2.29 1.63 9.60
CA GLU A 66 -2.42 2.21 8.26
C GLU A 66 -1.07 2.80 7.84
N ALA A 67 -0.71 2.61 6.57
CA ALA A 67 0.49 3.16 5.97
C ALA A 67 0.15 4.03 4.75
N ASP A 68 0.81 5.18 4.64
CA ASP A 68 0.87 6.00 3.44
C ASP A 68 2.25 5.85 2.79
N VAL A 69 2.30 5.45 1.52
CA VAL A 69 3.50 5.47 0.68
C VAL A 69 3.40 6.67 -0.24
N VAL A 70 4.36 7.58 -0.15
CA VAL A 70 4.42 8.80 -0.95
C VAL A 70 5.45 8.64 -2.06
N THR A 71 5.03 8.92 -3.28
CA THR A 71 5.88 8.98 -4.49
C THR A 71 5.75 10.36 -5.13
N TYR A 72 6.45 10.61 -6.23
CA TYR A 72 6.27 11.84 -7.00
C TYR A 72 4.88 11.97 -7.63
N LYS A 73 4.14 10.87 -7.80
CA LYS A 73 2.78 10.85 -8.37
C LYS A 73 1.67 11.00 -7.34
N GLY A 74 1.99 10.95 -6.04
CA GLY A 74 0.99 11.14 -4.98
C GLY A 74 1.24 10.27 -3.75
N SER A 75 0.21 10.19 -2.89
CA SER A 75 0.19 9.40 -1.66
C SER A 75 -0.80 8.24 -1.77
N TYR A 76 -0.35 7.03 -1.45
CA TYR A 76 -1.12 5.81 -1.57
C TYR A 76 -1.26 5.13 -0.21
N ARG A 77 -2.50 4.85 0.17
CA ARG A 77 -2.85 4.44 1.54
C ARG A 77 -3.34 3.01 1.59
N ALA A 78 -2.93 2.26 2.59
CA ALA A 78 -3.50 0.96 2.91
C ALA A 78 -3.60 0.75 4.42
N ALA A 79 -4.72 0.18 4.85
CA ALA A 79 -4.94 -0.29 6.22
C ALA A 79 -4.99 -1.81 6.22
N VAL A 80 -4.51 -2.42 7.30
CA VAL A 80 -4.51 -3.89 7.44
C VAL A 80 -5.68 -4.37 8.29
N PRO A 81 -6.33 -5.48 7.89
CA PRO A 81 -7.34 -6.12 8.74
C PRO A 81 -6.67 -6.81 9.92
N SER A 82 -7.46 -7.11 10.95
CA SER A 82 -7.06 -7.97 12.06
C SER A 82 -8.09 -9.08 12.25
N GLY A 83 -7.63 -10.32 12.33
CA GLY A 83 -8.47 -11.49 12.57
C GLY A 83 -8.99 -11.57 14.01
N ALA A 84 -10.06 -12.33 14.24
CA ALA A 84 -10.48 -12.76 15.59
C ALA A 84 -9.86 -14.11 15.97
N SER A 85 -9.71 -14.99 14.99
CA SER A 85 -9.25 -16.37 15.13
C SER A 85 -7.95 -16.51 14.36
N THR A 86 -6.81 -16.30 15.03
CA THR A 86 -5.49 -16.46 14.43
C THR A 86 -5.02 -17.91 14.56
N GLY A 87 -4.73 -18.58 13.45
CA GLY A 87 -4.09 -19.89 13.45
C GLY A 87 -2.67 -19.83 14.04
N ILE A 88 -2.22 -20.93 14.66
CA ILE A 88 -0.89 -21.04 15.30
C ILE A 88 0.31 -20.85 14.35
N HIS A 89 0.06 -20.94 13.04
CA HIS A 89 1.08 -20.80 11.99
C HIS A 89 0.98 -19.46 11.24
N GLU A 90 0.09 -18.56 11.65
CA GLU A 90 -0.02 -17.25 11.03
C GLU A 90 1.19 -16.36 11.31
N ALA A 91 1.46 -15.44 10.39
CA ALA A 91 2.44 -14.40 10.63
C ALA A 91 1.96 -13.48 11.78
N VAL A 92 2.90 -13.02 12.61
CA VAL A 92 2.57 -12.40 13.89
C VAL A 92 2.05 -10.97 13.68
N GLU A 93 0.82 -10.71 14.11
CA GLU A 93 0.33 -9.34 14.31
C GLU A 93 1.01 -8.74 15.56
N LEU A 94 1.84 -7.71 15.38
CA LEU A 94 2.54 -7.08 16.49
C LEU A 94 1.61 -6.10 17.23
N ARG A 95 1.38 -6.39 18.52
CA ARG A 95 0.58 -5.59 19.45
C ARG A 95 1.46 -5.02 20.57
N ASP A 96 1.02 -3.91 21.16
CA ASP A 96 1.80 -3.19 22.18
C ASP A 96 1.84 -3.95 23.51
N GLY A 97 0.75 -4.60 23.90
CA GLY A 97 0.60 -5.33 25.17
C GLY A 97 0.31 -4.45 26.39
N ASP A 98 0.19 -3.12 26.21
CA ASP A 98 -0.15 -2.18 27.28
C ASP A 98 -1.63 -2.27 27.66
N LYS A 99 -1.94 -3.03 28.72
CA LYS A 99 -3.32 -3.23 29.20
C LYS A 99 -4.06 -1.94 29.57
N SER A 100 -3.34 -0.85 29.86
CA SER A 100 -3.96 0.43 30.19
C SER A 100 -4.57 1.14 28.97
N LYS A 101 -4.16 0.76 27.75
CA LYS A 101 -4.61 1.37 26.49
C LYS A 101 -5.17 0.31 25.56
N TYR A 102 -6.42 0.49 25.11
CA TYR A 102 -7.07 -0.43 24.17
C TYR A 102 -6.97 -1.91 24.61
N LEU A 103 -6.96 -2.19 25.93
CA LEU A 103 -6.84 -3.53 26.49
C LEU A 103 -5.60 -4.30 26.00
N GLY A 104 -4.49 -3.61 25.72
CA GLY A 104 -3.25 -4.21 25.21
C GLY A 104 -3.18 -4.35 23.69
N LYS A 105 -4.23 -3.93 22.96
CA LYS A 105 -4.33 -4.10 21.51
C LYS A 105 -3.78 -2.91 20.70
N GLY A 106 -3.09 -1.97 21.35
CA GLY A 106 -2.37 -0.91 20.62
C GLY A 106 -1.40 -1.48 19.58
N VAL A 107 -1.07 -0.68 18.56
CA VAL A 107 -0.13 -1.06 17.49
C VAL A 107 0.97 -0.02 17.29
N LEU A 108 1.28 0.77 18.32
CA LEU A 108 2.28 1.83 18.24
C LEU A 108 3.67 1.30 17.92
N LYS A 109 4.05 0.11 18.40
CA LYS A 109 5.32 -0.55 18.04
C LYS A 109 5.40 -0.85 16.54
N ALA A 110 4.31 -1.36 15.96
CA ALA A 110 4.24 -1.65 14.52
C ALA A 110 4.30 -0.35 13.69
N VAL A 111 3.62 0.70 14.16
CA VAL A 111 3.67 2.04 13.56
C VAL A 111 5.08 2.64 13.62
N GLU A 112 5.76 2.50 14.76
CA GLU A 112 7.14 2.94 14.93
C GLU A 112 8.06 2.20 13.97
N ASN A 113 7.95 0.87 13.87
CA ASN A 113 8.71 0.06 12.91
C ASN A 113 8.54 0.53 11.46
N ILE A 114 7.33 0.95 11.06
CA ILE A 114 7.11 1.55 9.73
C ILE A 114 7.92 2.85 9.59
N ASN A 115 7.80 3.74 10.57
CA ASN A 115 8.33 5.09 10.46
C ASN A 115 9.87 5.16 10.61
N THR A 116 10.47 4.28 11.42
CA THR A 116 11.88 4.35 11.79
C THR A 116 12.75 3.28 11.13
N LEU A 117 12.17 2.15 10.69
CA LEU A 117 12.91 1.06 10.08
C LEU A 117 12.53 0.84 8.61
N ILE A 118 11.26 0.55 8.33
CA ILE A 118 10.80 0.22 6.97
C ILE A 118 10.91 1.43 6.04
N GLY A 119 10.40 2.59 6.48
CA GLY A 119 10.40 3.82 5.70
C GLY A 119 11.79 4.22 5.20
N PRO A 120 12.80 4.33 6.07
CA PRO A 120 14.17 4.60 5.65
C PRO A 120 14.75 3.52 4.72
N ALA A 121 14.46 2.25 4.97
CA ALA A 121 15.00 1.13 4.17
C ALA A 121 14.45 1.06 2.74
N LEU A 122 13.23 1.56 2.50
CA LEU A 122 12.57 1.52 1.19
C LEU A 122 12.65 2.84 0.41
N LYS A 123 13.21 3.90 1.01
CA LYS A 123 13.32 5.21 0.35
C LYS A 123 14.17 5.11 -0.93
N GLY A 124 13.65 5.65 -2.02
CA GLY A 124 14.28 5.63 -3.34
C GLY A 124 14.00 4.37 -4.17
N MET A 125 13.41 3.33 -3.59
CA MET A 125 13.05 2.12 -4.34
C MET A 125 11.88 2.39 -5.28
N ASN A 126 11.85 1.65 -6.40
CA ASN A 126 10.78 1.76 -7.39
C ASN A 126 9.54 0.96 -6.94
N PRO A 127 8.37 1.60 -6.75
CA PRO A 127 7.17 0.93 -6.27
C PRO A 127 6.60 -0.12 -7.24
N VAL A 128 7.06 -0.14 -8.51
CA VAL A 128 6.71 -1.18 -9.49
C VAL A 128 7.35 -2.52 -9.15
N ASN A 129 8.50 -2.52 -8.45
CA ASN A 129 9.26 -3.72 -8.11
C ASN A 129 8.73 -4.36 -6.81
N GLN A 130 7.46 -4.77 -6.81
CA GLN A 130 6.77 -5.30 -5.62
C GLN A 130 7.58 -6.40 -4.90
N LYS A 131 8.09 -7.38 -5.65
CA LYS A 131 8.87 -8.50 -5.09
C LYS A 131 10.13 -8.03 -4.38
N GLU A 132 10.88 -7.11 -4.98
CA GLU A 132 12.12 -6.58 -4.40
C GLU A 132 11.84 -5.86 -3.06
N ILE A 133 10.77 -5.07 -3.02
CA ILE A 133 10.36 -4.34 -1.82
C ILE A 133 9.88 -5.30 -0.72
N ASP A 134 9.05 -6.29 -1.06
CA ASP A 134 8.55 -7.27 -0.11
C ASP A 134 9.68 -8.16 0.44
N ASP A 135 10.62 -8.57 -0.41
CA ASP A 135 11.82 -9.31 0.01
C ASP A 135 12.69 -8.46 0.92
N LYS A 136 12.90 -7.17 0.60
CA LYS A 136 13.66 -6.24 1.46
C LYS A 136 13.06 -6.10 2.86
N MET A 137 11.73 -6.02 2.97
CA MET A 137 11.05 -5.98 4.27
C MET A 137 11.16 -7.31 5.02
N ARG A 138 11.09 -8.44 4.32
CA ARG A 138 11.30 -9.77 4.92
C ARG A 138 12.71 -9.94 5.45
N GLU A 139 13.71 -9.51 4.70
CA GLU A 139 15.12 -9.53 5.11
C GLU A 139 15.37 -8.62 6.32
N LEU A 140 14.78 -7.41 6.32
CA LEU A 140 14.88 -6.46 7.42
C LEU A 140 14.29 -7.00 8.74
N ASP A 141 13.18 -7.74 8.63
CA ASP A 141 12.58 -8.46 9.74
C ASP A 141 13.46 -9.63 10.21
N GLY A 142 13.90 -10.48 9.28
CA GLY A 142 14.82 -11.59 9.54
C GLY A 142 14.21 -12.77 10.30
N THR A 143 12.92 -12.74 10.65
CA THR A 143 12.22 -13.85 11.30
C THR A 143 11.30 -14.57 10.33
N HIS A 144 11.08 -15.87 10.55
CA HIS A 144 10.22 -16.67 9.68
C HIS A 144 8.75 -16.19 9.71
N ASN A 145 8.28 -15.73 10.87
CA ASN A 145 6.90 -15.35 11.14
C ASN A 145 6.63 -13.84 11.11
N LYS A 146 7.60 -13.02 10.71
CA LYS A 146 7.50 -11.55 10.68
C LYS A 146 7.30 -10.91 12.06
N GLY A 147 7.78 -11.57 13.12
CA GLY A 147 7.54 -11.16 14.50
C GLY A 147 8.35 -9.95 14.97
N LYS A 148 9.41 -9.55 14.26
CA LYS A 148 10.26 -8.42 14.65
C LYS A 148 9.65 -7.08 14.24
N LEU A 149 9.26 -6.96 12.98
CA LEU A 149 8.60 -5.76 12.45
C LEU A 149 7.09 -5.79 12.68
N GLY A 150 6.50 -6.99 12.70
CA GLY A 150 5.06 -7.22 12.69
C GLY A 150 4.54 -7.44 11.28
N ALA A 151 3.79 -8.51 11.08
CA ALA A 151 3.15 -8.82 9.80
C ALA A 151 2.18 -7.71 9.36
N ASN A 152 1.50 -7.09 10.34
CA ASN A 152 0.64 -5.92 10.16
C ASN A 152 1.41 -4.70 9.61
N ALA A 153 2.63 -4.44 10.08
CA ALA A 153 3.46 -3.36 9.57
C ALA A 153 3.90 -3.63 8.11
N ILE A 154 4.42 -4.83 7.85
CA ILE A 154 4.91 -5.24 6.52
C ILE A 154 3.76 -5.22 5.50
N LEU A 155 2.61 -5.79 5.84
CA LEU A 155 1.47 -5.87 4.93
C LEU A 155 0.89 -4.48 4.61
N ALA A 156 0.81 -3.58 5.60
CA ALA A 156 0.32 -2.21 5.37
C ALA A 156 1.16 -1.49 4.32
N VAL A 157 2.48 -1.57 4.44
CA VAL A 157 3.41 -0.98 3.48
C VAL A 157 3.35 -1.70 2.14
N SER A 158 3.34 -3.04 2.12
CA SER A 158 3.26 -3.85 0.90
C SER A 158 2.04 -3.49 0.04
N MET A 159 0.86 -3.37 0.66
CA MET A 159 -0.38 -2.99 -0.03
C MET A 159 -0.36 -1.54 -0.53
N ALA A 160 0.21 -0.61 0.24
CA ALA A 160 0.35 0.78 -0.17
C ALA A 160 1.34 0.93 -1.33
N VAL A 161 2.45 0.17 -1.32
CA VAL A 161 3.40 0.06 -2.43
C VAL A 161 2.72 -0.51 -3.67
N CYS A 162 1.91 -1.56 -3.55
CA CYS A 162 1.18 -2.15 -4.68
C CYS A 162 0.24 -1.13 -5.36
N LYS A 163 -0.44 -0.30 -4.56
CA LYS A 163 -1.25 0.81 -5.07
C LYS A 163 -0.41 1.87 -5.77
N ALA A 164 0.75 2.22 -5.20
CA ALA A 164 1.70 3.15 -5.81
C ALA A 164 2.23 2.60 -7.14
N GLY A 165 2.59 1.32 -7.22
CA GLY A 165 3.07 0.65 -8.42
C GLY A 165 2.01 0.58 -9.54
N ALA A 166 0.74 0.40 -9.19
CA ALA A 166 -0.37 0.47 -10.14
C ALA A 166 -0.50 1.88 -10.75
N ALA A 167 -0.46 2.91 -9.91
CA ALA A 167 -0.52 4.30 -10.34
C ALA A 167 0.72 4.70 -11.17
N GLU A 168 1.89 4.18 -10.81
CA GLU A 168 3.14 4.39 -11.56
C GLU A 168 3.01 3.88 -13.00
N LYS A 169 2.43 2.69 -13.18
CA LYS A 169 2.11 2.09 -14.48
C LYS A 169 0.90 2.72 -15.19
N GLY A 170 0.14 3.58 -14.53
CA GLY A 170 -1.09 4.16 -15.09
C GLY A 170 -2.21 3.13 -15.31
N VAL A 171 -2.28 2.06 -14.49
CA VAL A 171 -3.31 1.01 -14.60
C VAL A 171 -4.11 0.88 -13.30
N PRO A 172 -5.36 0.39 -13.36
CA PRO A 172 -6.12 0.05 -12.16
C PRO A 172 -5.41 -1.01 -11.29
N LEU A 173 -5.62 -0.98 -9.98
CA LEU A 173 -4.98 -1.89 -9.03
C LEU A 173 -5.18 -3.38 -9.38
N TYR A 174 -6.40 -3.78 -9.77
CA TYR A 174 -6.67 -5.19 -10.14
C TYR A 174 -5.83 -5.64 -11.33
N LYS A 175 -5.55 -4.75 -12.29
CA LYS A 175 -4.74 -5.06 -13.47
C LYS A 175 -3.28 -5.17 -13.09
N HIS A 176 -2.79 -4.26 -12.23
CA HIS A 176 -1.45 -4.35 -11.68
C HIS A 176 -1.21 -5.66 -10.93
N ILE A 177 -2.14 -6.07 -10.07
CA ILE A 177 -2.07 -7.35 -9.33
C ILE A 177 -2.07 -8.54 -10.30
N ALA A 178 -2.91 -8.50 -11.34
CA ALA A 178 -2.92 -9.56 -12.36
C ALA A 178 -1.58 -9.67 -13.09
N ASP A 179 -0.97 -8.54 -13.46
CA ASP A 179 0.34 -8.52 -14.11
C ASP A 179 1.45 -9.05 -13.18
N LEU A 180 1.42 -8.68 -11.89
CA LEU A 180 2.35 -9.22 -10.88
C LEU A 180 2.21 -10.74 -10.72
N ALA A 181 0.99 -11.27 -10.85
CA ALA A 181 0.71 -12.70 -10.75
C ALA A 181 0.91 -13.47 -12.06
N GLY A 182 1.23 -12.81 -13.17
CA GLY A 182 1.33 -13.45 -14.49
C GLY A 182 -0.02 -13.85 -15.10
N ASN A 183 -1.12 -13.23 -14.64
CA ASN A 183 -2.48 -13.53 -15.10
C ASN A 183 -2.89 -12.63 -16.27
N SER A 184 -3.14 -13.22 -17.44
CA SER A 184 -3.60 -12.49 -18.63
C SER A 184 -5.11 -12.29 -18.70
N LYS A 185 -5.89 -13.21 -18.10
CA LYS A 185 -7.35 -13.20 -18.10
C LYS A 185 -7.90 -12.89 -16.71
N LEU A 186 -8.88 -12.00 -16.67
CA LEU A 186 -9.55 -11.57 -15.44
C LEU A 186 -10.93 -12.23 -15.33
N TYR A 187 -11.37 -12.44 -14.10
CA TYR A 187 -12.67 -12.98 -13.76
C TYR A 187 -13.29 -12.17 -12.64
N LEU A 188 -14.62 -12.06 -12.64
CA LEU A 188 -15.37 -11.65 -11.46
C LEU A 188 -15.60 -12.88 -10.58
N PRO A 189 -15.25 -12.84 -9.28
CA PRO A 189 -15.50 -13.97 -8.39
C PRO A 189 -16.99 -14.07 -8.05
N VAL A 190 -17.48 -15.29 -7.82
CA VAL A 190 -18.80 -15.50 -7.19
C VAL A 190 -18.71 -15.04 -5.73
N PRO A 191 -19.49 -14.04 -5.30
CA PRO A 191 -19.45 -13.59 -3.92
C PRO A 191 -20.06 -14.64 -2.98
N SER A 192 -19.40 -14.88 -1.84
CA SER A 192 -19.92 -15.71 -0.76
C SER A 192 -20.34 -14.81 0.40
N PHE A 193 -21.63 -14.54 0.53
CA PHE A 193 -22.15 -13.61 1.53
C PHE A 193 -22.46 -14.35 2.82
N ASN A 194 -21.74 -14.04 3.89
CA ASN A 194 -22.07 -14.52 5.23
C ASN A 194 -23.35 -13.83 5.74
N ILE A 195 -24.36 -14.63 6.08
CA ILE A 195 -25.70 -14.14 6.48
C ILE A 195 -26.10 -14.55 7.90
N ILE A 196 -25.53 -15.64 8.43
CA ILE A 196 -25.82 -16.12 9.78
C ILE A 196 -24.50 -16.52 10.44
N ASN A 197 -24.26 -15.97 11.63
CA ASN A 197 -23.08 -16.24 12.44
C ASN A 197 -23.40 -17.22 13.58
N GLY A 198 -22.43 -18.08 13.88
CA GLY A 198 -22.38 -18.93 15.07
C GLY A 198 -20.95 -19.00 15.62
N GLY A 199 -20.68 -19.99 16.47
CA GLY A 199 -19.36 -20.23 17.05
C GLY A 199 -18.81 -19.00 17.78
N SER A 200 -17.50 -18.75 17.65
CA SER A 200 -16.83 -17.61 18.30
C SER A 200 -17.29 -16.23 17.84
N HIS A 201 -18.09 -16.16 16.77
CA HIS A 201 -18.63 -14.91 16.23
C HIS A 201 -20.02 -14.56 16.79
N ALA A 202 -20.67 -15.45 17.55
CA ALA A 202 -21.99 -15.20 18.12
C ALA A 202 -22.18 -15.83 19.51
N GLY A 203 -22.91 -15.15 20.41
CA GLY A 203 -23.29 -15.68 21.72
C GLY A 203 -24.46 -16.67 21.69
N ASN A 204 -24.70 -17.34 20.57
CA ASN A 204 -25.82 -18.26 20.38
C ASN A 204 -25.37 -19.74 20.47
N ALA A 205 -26.31 -20.66 20.38
CA ALA A 205 -26.03 -22.11 20.49
C ALA A 205 -25.49 -22.74 19.18
N LEU A 206 -25.33 -21.96 18.11
CA LEU A 206 -24.98 -22.47 16.79
C LEU A 206 -23.48 -22.79 16.74
N ALA A 207 -23.12 -24.05 16.54
CA ALA A 207 -21.71 -24.47 16.58
C ALA A 207 -20.89 -24.01 15.35
N MET A 208 -21.51 -23.98 14.17
CA MET A 208 -20.85 -23.56 12.93
C MET A 208 -20.65 -22.05 12.90
N GLN A 209 -19.46 -21.60 12.47
CA GLN A 209 -19.07 -20.20 12.58
C GLN A 209 -19.80 -19.27 11.59
N GLU A 210 -19.98 -19.71 10.33
CA GLU A 210 -20.49 -18.86 9.25
C GLU A 210 -21.37 -19.68 8.31
N PHE A 211 -22.53 -19.15 7.94
CA PHE A 211 -23.43 -19.70 6.92
C PHE A 211 -23.52 -18.69 5.78
N MET A 212 -23.15 -19.14 4.58
CA MET A 212 -23.01 -18.26 3.42
C MET A 212 -24.00 -18.60 2.31
N ILE A 213 -24.46 -17.57 1.58
CA ILE A 213 -25.18 -17.72 0.32
C ILE A 213 -24.29 -17.30 -0.86
N LEU A 214 -24.37 -18.07 -1.94
CA LEU A 214 -23.58 -17.86 -3.15
C LEU A 214 -24.52 -17.78 -4.37
N PRO A 215 -24.66 -16.62 -5.04
CA PRO A 215 -25.47 -16.50 -6.24
C PRO A 215 -24.67 -17.04 -7.45
N VAL A 216 -24.69 -18.35 -7.66
CA VAL A 216 -23.95 -19.03 -8.74
C VAL A 216 -24.67 -19.01 -10.09
N GLY A 217 -25.95 -18.64 -10.11
CA GLY A 217 -26.85 -18.69 -11.27
C GLY A 217 -26.98 -17.38 -12.02
#